data_AF-A0A8M9PNN2-F1
#
_entry.id   AF-A0A8M9PNN2-F1
#
_cell.length_a   1.000
_cell.length_b   1.000
_cell.length_c   1.000
_cell.angle_alpha   90.00
_cell.angle_beta   90.00
_cell.angle_gamma   90.00
#
_symmetry.space_group_name_H-M   'P 1'
#
loop_
_entity.id
_entity.type
_entity.pdbx_description
1 polymer ?
#
loop_
_entity_poly.entity_id
_entity_poly.type
_entity_poly.pdbx_seq_one_letter_code
_entity_poly.pdbx_strand_id
1 'polypeptide(L)'
;MTAFKLELLFLTALLGFLGSVQTRSVDAAGLKNVLKGVDDTVTGDMCLDCTQIFELLKDLVSNLDFQEKQNKARLIATFDQACDSLPPKFAPICHNQVDKLLPLAMTFITNFMNPSEICTYLGLCGGRDSGKIKDLLLNHMSKTGTMPPMQMESSVQCSVCTYIVSTLGFLFPKERTQVKFTITLHKLYTSYSTGL
;
A
#
# COMPACT_ATOMS: atom_id res chain seq x y z
N MET A 1 -11.83 -4.62 -18.22
CA MET A 1 -12.26 -4.65 -16.79
C MET A 1 -11.93 -5.97 -16.07
N THR A 2 -11.64 -7.07 -16.79
CA THR A 2 -11.34 -8.39 -16.21
C THR A 2 -9.93 -8.52 -15.61
N ALA A 3 -8.91 -7.91 -16.23
CA ALA A 3 -7.53 -7.99 -15.74
C ALA A 3 -7.34 -7.35 -14.35
N PHE A 4 -7.91 -6.17 -14.11
CA PHE A 4 -7.81 -5.49 -12.81
C PHE A 4 -8.51 -6.25 -11.68
N LYS A 5 -9.63 -6.94 -11.98
CA LYS A 5 -10.29 -7.81 -11.00
C LYS A 5 -9.44 -9.02 -10.65
N LEU A 6 -8.66 -9.53 -11.60
CA LEU A 6 -7.79 -10.68 -11.38
C LEU A 6 -6.57 -10.30 -10.54
N GLU A 7 -5.91 -9.18 -10.85
CA GLU A 7 -4.82 -8.59 -10.04
C GLU A 7 -5.25 -8.32 -8.59
N LEU A 8 -6.43 -7.72 -8.40
CA LEU A 8 -6.96 -7.46 -7.05
C LEU A 8 -7.31 -8.76 -6.31
N LEU A 9 -7.85 -9.76 -7.01
CA LEU A 9 -8.09 -11.09 -6.45
C LEU A 9 -6.80 -11.77 -6.03
N PHE A 10 -5.75 -11.71 -6.86
CA PHE A 10 -4.41 -12.20 -6.53
C PHE A 10 -3.84 -11.52 -5.28
N LEU A 11 -3.92 -10.19 -5.18
CA LEU A 11 -3.49 -9.46 -3.99
C LEU A 11 -4.30 -9.85 -2.75
N THR A 12 -5.62 -9.97 -2.85
CA THR A 12 -6.45 -10.41 -1.71
C THR A 12 -6.20 -11.87 -1.31
N ALA A 13 -5.93 -12.75 -2.28
CA ALA A 13 -5.59 -14.14 -2.05
C ALA A 13 -4.21 -14.26 -1.38
N LEU A 14 -3.22 -13.48 -1.83
CA LEU A 14 -1.90 -13.40 -1.21
C LEU A 14 -1.97 -12.88 0.22
N LEU A 15 -2.71 -11.80 0.47
CA LEU A 15 -2.95 -11.29 1.83
C LEU A 15 -3.70 -12.29 2.70
N GLY A 16 -4.69 -13.00 2.16
CA GLY A 16 -5.42 -14.07 2.84
C GLY A 16 -4.55 -15.30 3.13
N PHE A 17 -3.62 -15.63 2.25
CA PHE A 17 -2.65 -16.72 2.43
C PHE A 17 -1.61 -16.36 3.49
N LEU A 18 -1.13 -15.11 3.51
CA LEU A 18 -0.31 -14.60 4.61
C LEU A 18 -1.07 -14.64 5.95
N GLY A 19 -2.40 -14.48 5.93
CA GLY A 19 -3.27 -14.62 7.11
C GLY A 19 -3.58 -16.07 7.52
N SER A 20 -3.46 -17.04 6.62
CA SER A 20 -3.72 -18.47 6.88
C SER A 20 -2.46 -19.33 6.98
N VAL A 21 -1.28 -18.76 6.70
CA VAL A 21 0.02 -19.27 7.20
C VAL A 21 0.14 -18.91 8.69
N GLN A 22 -0.73 -19.54 9.50
CA GLN A 22 -0.41 -19.83 10.88
C GLN A 22 0.45 -21.12 10.87
N THR A 23 1.60 -21.03 11.54
CA THR A 23 2.32 -22.14 12.19
C THR A 23 3.04 -23.18 11.31
N ARG A 24 3.97 -22.76 10.43
CA ARG A 24 5.10 -23.63 10.00
C ARG A 24 6.45 -22.90 10.13
N SER A 25 7.08 -23.11 11.29
CA SER A 25 8.50 -22.93 11.66
C SER A 25 9.24 -21.60 11.42
N VAL A 26 8.58 -20.44 11.46
CA VAL A 26 9.31 -19.22 11.84
C VAL A 26 9.26 -19.16 13.35
N ASP A 27 10.37 -19.48 14.02
CA ASP A 27 10.45 -19.37 15.47
C ASP A 27 9.99 -17.96 15.87
N ALA A 28 9.20 -17.85 16.94
CA ALA A 28 8.81 -16.55 17.48
C ALA A 28 10.04 -15.66 17.72
N ALA A 29 11.21 -16.25 17.95
CA ALA A 29 12.51 -15.58 17.98
C ALA A 29 12.96 -15.04 16.62
N GLY A 30 12.82 -15.79 15.53
CA GLY A 30 13.16 -15.35 14.17
C GLY A 30 12.25 -14.23 13.68
N LEU A 31 10.93 -14.35 13.89
CA LEU A 31 10.00 -13.27 13.55
C LEU A 31 10.20 -12.05 14.45
N LYS A 32 10.48 -12.26 15.75
CA LYS A 32 10.89 -11.17 16.64
C LYS A 32 12.18 -10.51 16.18
N ASN A 33 13.16 -11.24 15.65
CA ASN A 33 14.41 -10.64 15.19
C ASN A 33 14.20 -9.80 13.92
N VAL A 34 13.32 -10.26 13.01
CA VAL A 34 12.90 -9.48 11.84
C VAL A 34 12.10 -8.24 12.26
N LEU A 35 11.12 -8.38 13.17
CA LEU A 35 10.30 -7.27 13.66
C LEU A 35 11.07 -6.31 14.57
N LYS A 36 12.05 -6.81 15.33
CA LYS A 36 12.94 -6.00 16.16
C LYS A 36 13.90 -5.17 15.31
N GLY A 37 14.25 -5.65 14.11
CA GLY A 37 14.91 -4.83 13.10
C GLY A 37 14.00 -3.72 12.55
N VAL A 38 12.68 -3.96 12.46
CA VAL A 38 11.70 -2.99 11.94
C VAL A 38 11.38 -1.87 12.94
N ASP A 39 11.31 -2.16 14.24
CA ASP A 39 10.96 -1.18 15.29
C ASP A 39 12.06 -0.11 15.49
N ASP A 40 13.32 -0.44 15.23
CA ASP A 40 14.46 0.49 15.33
C ASP A 40 14.69 1.32 14.04
N THR A 41 13.95 1.03 12.95
CA THR A 41 14.20 1.59 11.62
C THR A 41 13.16 2.59 11.12
N VAL A 42 12.05 2.78 11.83
CA VAL A 42 11.06 3.82 11.47
C VAL A 42 11.63 5.17 11.84
N THR A 43 12.36 5.77 10.92
CA THR A 43 13.19 6.95 11.20
C THR A 43 12.38 8.25 11.11
N GLY A 44 11.06 8.14 10.88
CA GLY A 44 10.18 9.26 10.57
C GLY A 44 10.47 9.90 9.21
N ASP A 45 11.46 9.38 8.49
CA ASP A 45 11.80 9.72 7.12
C ASP A 45 11.17 8.67 6.19
N MET A 46 10.05 9.04 5.58
CA MET A 46 9.31 8.17 4.66
C MET A 46 10.17 7.68 3.48
N CYS A 47 11.17 8.46 3.05
CA CYS A 47 12.09 8.02 2.01
C CYS A 47 12.97 6.89 2.55
N LEU A 48 13.59 7.10 3.70
CA LEU A 48 14.48 6.14 4.33
C LEU A 48 13.73 4.83 4.63
N ASP A 49 12.56 4.92 5.27
CA ASP A 49 11.73 3.76 5.60
C ASP A 49 11.36 2.97 4.33
N CYS A 50 10.94 3.66 3.26
CA CYS A 50 10.65 3.03 1.98
C CYS A 50 11.87 2.33 1.38
N THR A 51 13.02 3.02 1.35
CA THR A 51 14.24 2.45 0.75
C THR A 51 14.67 1.19 1.50
N GLN A 52 14.60 1.20 2.83
CA GLN A 52 14.92 0.04 3.65
C GLN A 52 13.98 -1.14 3.39
N ILE A 53 12.67 -0.90 3.26
CA ILE A 53 11.70 -1.95 2.94
C ILE A 53 12.04 -2.62 1.60
N PHE A 54 12.35 -1.83 0.57
CA PHE A 54 12.68 -2.38 -0.75
C PHE A 54 14.07 -3.02 -0.80
N GLU A 55 15.06 -2.53 -0.04
CA GLU A 55 16.34 -3.22 0.13
C GLU A 55 16.14 -4.58 0.82
N LEU A 56 15.38 -4.64 1.92
CA LEU A 56 15.06 -5.89 2.60
C LEU A 56 14.35 -6.89 1.69
N LEU A 57 13.43 -6.41 0.85
CA LEU A 57 12.75 -7.24 -0.15
C LEU A 57 13.75 -7.80 -1.18
N LYS A 58 14.64 -6.96 -1.68
CA LYS A 58 15.68 -7.34 -2.65
C LYS A 58 16.64 -8.36 -2.05
N ASP A 59 17.07 -8.15 -0.80
CA ASP A 59 17.94 -9.06 -0.07
C ASP A 59 17.25 -10.41 0.16
N LEU A 60 15.98 -10.41 0.60
CA LEU A 60 15.23 -11.64 0.81
C LEU A 60 15.13 -12.46 -0.48
N VAL A 61 14.80 -11.81 -1.60
CA VAL A 61 14.68 -12.48 -2.90
C VAL A 61 16.04 -12.95 -3.42
N SER A 62 17.11 -12.17 -3.21
CA SER A 62 18.47 -12.55 -3.62
C SER A 62 18.98 -13.76 -2.84
N ASN A 63 18.66 -13.84 -1.55
CA ASN A 63 19.02 -14.98 -0.69
C ASN A 63 18.24 -16.26 -1.02
N LEU A 64 17.04 -16.15 -1.62
CA LEU A 64 16.25 -17.31 -2.03
C LEU A 64 16.81 -18.05 -3.24
N ASP A 65 17.97 -17.64 -3.77
CA ASP A 65 18.61 -18.13 -5.00
C ASP A 65 17.62 -18.80 -5.95
N PHE A 66 16.83 -17.98 -6.65
CA PHE A 66 15.78 -18.50 -7.54
C PHE A 66 16.34 -19.35 -8.70
N GLN A 67 17.66 -19.32 -8.93
CA GLN A 67 18.34 -20.22 -9.85
C GLN A 67 18.36 -21.66 -9.31
N GLU A 68 18.32 -21.83 -7.99
CA GLU A 68 18.21 -23.13 -7.36
C GLU A 68 16.82 -23.72 -7.65
N LYS A 69 16.82 -24.87 -8.34
CA LYS A 69 15.59 -25.57 -8.75
C LYS A 69 14.63 -25.83 -7.59
N GLN A 70 15.15 -26.08 -6.39
CA GLN A 70 14.35 -26.35 -5.18
C GLN A 70 13.58 -25.11 -4.71
N ASN A 71 14.24 -23.96 -4.62
CA ASN A 71 13.60 -22.72 -4.16
C ASN A 71 12.55 -22.23 -5.17
N LYS A 72 12.86 -22.30 -6.46
CA LYS A 72 11.90 -22.03 -7.54
C LYS A 72 10.69 -22.95 -7.45
N ALA A 73 10.88 -24.26 -7.32
CA ALA A 73 9.78 -25.22 -7.24
C ALA A 73 8.92 -25.00 -6.00
N ARG A 74 9.53 -24.74 -4.83
CA ARG A 74 8.80 -24.44 -3.60
C ARG A 74 7.92 -23.19 -3.73
N LEU A 75 8.45 -22.15 -4.39
CA LEU A 75 7.71 -20.93 -4.58
C LEU A 75 6.56 -21.10 -5.58
N ILE A 76 6.82 -21.75 -6.72
CA ILE A 76 5.78 -22.10 -7.70
C ILE A 76 4.67 -22.91 -7.02
N ALA A 77 5.02 -23.95 -6.27
CA ALA A 77 4.04 -24.78 -5.55
C ALA A 77 3.17 -23.97 -4.56
N THR A 78 3.73 -22.92 -3.95
CA THR A 78 2.97 -22.02 -3.06
C THR A 78 1.92 -21.22 -3.83
N PHE A 79 2.30 -20.68 -4.98
CA PHE A 79 1.37 -19.97 -5.85
C PHE A 79 0.37 -20.92 -6.52
N ASP A 80 0.77 -22.13 -6.89
CA ASP A 80 -0.11 -23.15 -7.44
C ASP A 80 -1.22 -23.53 -6.46
N GLN A 81 -0.90 -23.68 -5.18
CA GLN A 81 -1.92 -23.92 -4.15
C GLN A 81 -2.94 -22.77 -4.06
N ALA A 82 -2.49 -21.52 -4.25
CA ALA A 82 -3.39 -20.38 -4.34
C ALA A 82 -4.23 -20.44 -5.63
N CYS A 83 -3.64 -20.86 -6.75
CA CYS A 83 -4.34 -21.07 -8.02
C CYS A 83 -5.42 -22.15 -7.94
N ASP A 84 -5.17 -23.24 -7.22
CA ASP A 84 -6.12 -24.33 -7.01
C ASP A 84 -7.34 -23.90 -6.16
N SER A 85 -7.18 -22.84 -5.37
CA SER A 85 -8.28 -22.24 -4.59
C SER A 85 -9.21 -21.37 -5.45
N LEU A 86 -8.80 -21.03 -6.68
CA LEU A 86 -9.67 -20.28 -7.60
C LEU A 86 -10.71 -21.22 -8.23
N PRO A 87 -11.85 -20.66 -8.71
CA PRO A 87 -12.80 -21.42 -9.51
C PRO A 87 -12.11 -22.13 -10.69
N PRO A 88 -12.53 -23.36 -11.08
CA PRO A 88 -11.85 -24.17 -12.11
C PRO A 88 -11.59 -23.47 -13.45
N LYS A 89 -12.41 -22.47 -13.79
CA LYS A 89 -12.24 -21.61 -14.97
C LYS A 89 -10.98 -20.72 -14.95
N PHE A 90 -10.43 -20.44 -13.77
CA PHE A 90 -9.32 -19.51 -13.59
C PHE A 90 -8.03 -20.18 -13.12
N ALA A 91 -8.12 -21.33 -12.45
CA ALA A 91 -6.95 -22.13 -12.06
C ALA A 91 -5.93 -22.29 -13.20
N PRO A 92 -6.29 -22.76 -14.42
CA PRO A 92 -5.30 -22.96 -15.49
C PRO A 92 -4.67 -21.65 -15.98
N ILE A 93 -5.42 -20.54 -15.95
CA ILE A 93 -4.89 -19.21 -16.29
C ILE A 93 -3.90 -18.79 -15.21
N CYS A 94 -4.25 -18.98 -13.94
CA CYS A 94 -3.43 -18.66 -12.78
C CYS A 94 -2.09 -19.40 -12.83
N HIS A 95 -2.09 -20.73 -12.98
CA HIS A 95 -0.86 -21.52 -13.10
C HIS A 95 0.04 -21.03 -14.25
N ASN A 96 -0.55 -20.80 -15.43
CA ASN A 96 0.19 -20.29 -16.59
C ASN A 96 0.80 -18.91 -16.33
N GLN A 97 0.09 -18.03 -15.60
CA GLN A 97 0.62 -16.74 -15.19
C GLN A 97 1.74 -16.92 -14.17
N VAL A 98 1.56 -17.74 -13.13
CA VAL A 98 2.58 -18.00 -12.10
C VAL A 98 3.87 -18.51 -12.75
N ASP A 99 3.79 -19.50 -13.63
CA ASP A 99 4.96 -20.07 -14.33
C ASP A 99 5.76 -19.05 -15.14
N LYS A 100 5.09 -18.01 -15.68
CA LYS A 100 5.71 -16.97 -16.52
C LYS A 100 6.11 -15.72 -15.75
N LEU A 101 5.22 -15.24 -14.88
CA LEU A 101 5.39 -14.00 -14.15
C LEU A 101 6.35 -14.18 -12.99
N LEU A 102 6.35 -15.33 -12.31
CA LEU A 102 7.20 -15.52 -11.14
C LEU A 102 8.70 -15.42 -11.48
N PRO A 103 9.23 -16.09 -12.52
CA PRO A 103 10.62 -15.90 -12.93
C PRO A 103 10.94 -14.46 -13.35
N LEU A 104 10.01 -13.81 -14.05
CA LEU A 104 10.18 -12.43 -14.51
C LEU A 104 10.20 -11.45 -13.33
N ALA A 105 9.29 -11.62 -12.38
CA ALA A 105 9.20 -10.81 -11.16
C ALA A 105 10.47 -10.97 -10.31
N MET A 106 10.96 -12.19 -10.12
CA MET A 106 12.21 -12.42 -9.38
C MET A 106 13.42 -11.82 -10.09
N THR A 107 13.47 -11.90 -11.42
CA THR A 107 14.52 -11.25 -12.21
C THR A 107 14.43 -9.72 -12.12
N PHE A 108 13.21 -9.17 -12.12
CA PHE A 108 12.96 -7.74 -11.97
C PHE A 108 13.39 -7.24 -10.58
N ILE A 109 12.99 -7.94 -9.52
CA ILE A 109 13.34 -7.60 -8.13
C ILE A 109 14.85 -7.64 -7.92
N THR A 110 15.53 -8.66 -8.43
CA THR A 110 16.99 -8.80 -8.22
C THR A 110 17.81 -7.82 -9.05
N ASN A 111 17.46 -7.61 -10.32
CA ASN A 111 18.34 -6.89 -11.25
C ASN A 111 17.93 -5.43 -11.51
N PHE A 112 16.64 -5.12 -11.45
CA PHE A 112 16.09 -3.83 -11.91
C PHE A 112 15.44 -3.01 -10.79
N MET A 113 15.15 -3.63 -9.65
CA MET A 113 14.62 -2.93 -8.49
C MET A 113 15.73 -2.12 -7.82
N ASN A 114 15.69 -0.80 -8.04
CA ASN A 114 16.46 0.17 -7.28
C ASN A 114 15.52 0.79 -6.21
N PRO A 115 15.74 0.51 -4.91
CA PRO A 115 14.90 1.02 -3.83
C PRO A 115 14.73 2.54 -3.85
N SER A 116 15.78 3.29 -4.17
CA SER A 116 15.71 4.75 -4.26
C SER A 116 14.80 5.22 -5.40
N GLU A 117 14.89 4.59 -6.57
CA GLU A 117 14.06 4.94 -7.73
C GLU A 117 12.59 4.61 -7.50
N ILE A 118 12.30 3.46 -6.89
CA ILE A 118 10.93 3.06 -6.60
C ILE A 118 10.33 3.97 -5.54
N CYS A 119 11.07 4.28 -4.48
CA CYS A 119 10.61 5.22 -3.46
C CYS A 119 10.45 6.64 -4.02
N THR A 120 11.24 7.02 -5.02
CA THR A 120 11.06 8.28 -5.76
C THR A 120 9.82 8.25 -6.64
N TYR A 121 9.59 7.14 -7.35
CA TYR A 121 8.40 6.92 -8.16
C TYR A 121 7.11 6.92 -7.31
N LEU A 122 7.18 6.36 -6.11
CA LEU A 122 6.12 6.40 -5.10
C LEU A 122 5.95 7.78 -4.45
N GLY A 123 6.84 8.74 -4.72
CA GLY A 123 6.81 10.09 -4.17
C GLY A 123 7.26 10.20 -2.71
N LEU A 124 7.89 9.15 -2.17
CA LEU A 124 8.41 9.11 -0.80
C LEU A 124 9.84 9.67 -0.73
N CYS A 125 10.62 9.47 -1.79
CA CYS A 125 11.91 10.10 -2.01
C CYS A 125 11.81 11.21 -3.08
N GLY A 126 12.61 12.27 -2.96
CA GLY A 126 12.52 13.44 -3.85
C GLY A 126 12.48 14.73 -3.04
N GLY A 127 13.66 15.17 -2.61
CA GLY A 127 13.89 16.13 -1.52
C GLY A 127 13.46 17.58 -1.78
N ARG A 128 12.20 17.85 -2.12
CA ARG A 128 11.69 19.24 -2.15
C ARG A 128 10.32 19.48 -1.52
N ASP A 129 9.48 18.49 -1.24
CA ASP A 129 8.13 18.77 -0.73
C ASP A 129 7.82 18.25 0.68
N SER A 130 8.32 17.10 1.13
CA SER A 130 8.04 16.66 2.52
C SER A 130 8.71 17.52 3.59
N GLY A 131 9.95 17.97 3.36
CA GLY A 131 10.63 18.93 4.25
C GLY A 131 10.02 20.32 4.17
N LYS A 132 9.70 20.80 2.95
CA LYS A 132 9.11 22.12 2.76
C LYS A 132 7.69 22.22 3.29
N ILE A 133 6.88 21.17 3.24
CA ILE A 133 5.55 21.19 3.85
C ILE A 133 5.69 21.29 5.37
N LYS A 134 6.61 20.54 5.98
CA LYS A 134 6.92 20.67 7.41
C LYS A 134 7.44 22.07 7.75
N ASP A 135 8.33 22.62 6.94
CA ASP A 135 8.87 23.98 7.13
C ASP A 135 7.82 25.06 6.85
N LEU A 136 6.94 24.88 5.87
CA LEU A 136 5.80 25.77 5.60
C LEU A 136 4.81 25.75 6.75
N LEU A 137 4.53 24.57 7.33
CA LEU A 137 3.66 24.42 8.49
C LEU A 137 4.29 25.00 9.76
N LEU A 138 5.59 24.76 10.02
CA LEU A 138 6.31 25.33 11.16
C LEU A 138 6.46 26.86 11.03
N ASN A 139 6.76 27.36 9.84
CA ASN A 139 6.87 28.81 9.59
C ASN A 139 5.50 29.51 9.66
N HIS A 140 4.41 28.83 9.30
CA HIS A 140 3.06 29.38 9.44
C HIS A 140 2.61 29.43 10.92
N MET A 141 3.07 28.51 11.76
CA MET A 141 2.77 28.54 13.20
C MET A 141 3.69 29.49 13.98
N SER A 142 4.92 29.73 13.52
CA SER A 142 5.84 30.66 14.18
C SER A 142 5.52 32.14 13.89
N LYS A 143 4.79 32.47 12.81
CA LYS A 143 4.40 33.85 12.45
C LYS A 143 3.01 34.28 12.96
N THR A 144 2.28 33.39 13.62
CA THR A 144 1.00 33.70 14.31
C THR A 144 1.14 33.88 15.83
N GLY A 145 2.38 33.94 16.34
CA GLY A 145 2.73 34.06 17.76
C GLY A 145 2.63 35.46 18.39
N THR A 146 1.70 36.30 17.92
CA THR A 146 1.24 37.50 18.64
C THR A 146 -0.24 37.71 18.34
N MET A 147 -1.11 36.89 18.94
CA MET A 147 -2.53 37.19 19.03
C MET A 147 -2.86 37.68 20.46
N PRO A 148 -3.69 38.72 20.60
CA PRO A 148 -4.15 39.20 21.89
C PRO A 148 -4.97 38.09 22.59
N PRO A 149 -5.11 38.13 23.93
CA PRO A 149 -5.76 37.05 24.67
C PRO A 149 -7.24 37.01 24.31
N MET A 150 -7.61 36.20 23.33
CA MET A 150 -8.99 35.80 23.11
C MET A 150 -9.25 34.56 23.95
N GLN A 151 -10.03 34.77 25.00
CA GLN A 151 -10.67 33.72 25.77
C GLN A 151 -11.42 32.80 24.81
N MET A 152 -11.00 31.55 24.66
CA MET A 152 -11.86 30.57 24.03
C MET A 152 -11.60 29.19 24.59
N GLU A 153 -12.31 28.94 25.69
CA GLU A 153 -12.81 27.64 26.10
C GLU A 153 -13.44 26.95 24.87
N SER A 154 -12.68 26.12 24.18
CA SER A 154 -13.23 25.22 23.18
C SER A 154 -12.34 24.00 23.12
N SER A 155 -12.96 22.86 23.40
CA SER A 155 -12.29 21.58 23.61
C SER A 155 -11.43 21.20 22.40
N VAL A 156 -10.42 20.37 22.65
CA VAL A 156 -9.60 19.71 21.61
C VAL A 156 -10.48 19.08 20.51
N GLN A 157 -11.71 18.69 20.84
CA GLN A 157 -12.68 18.16 19.88
C GLN A 157 -13.09 19.17 18.79
N CYS A 158 -13.23 20.46 19.10
CA CYS A 158 -13.50 21.49 18.08
C CYS A 158 -12.34 21.67 17.11
N SER A 159 -11.09 21.65 17.62
CA SER A 159 -9.90 21.78 16.78
C SER A 159 -9.73 20.56 15.86
N VAL A 160 -10.01 19.36 16.34
CA VAL A 160 -9.94 18.14 15.53
C VAL A 160 -11.07 18.13 14.48
N CYS A 161 -12.29 18.48 14.87
CA CYS A 161 -13.43 18.48 13.95
C CYS A 161 -13.26 19.51 12.82
N THR A 162 -12.78 20.73 13.15
CA THR A 162 -12.50 21.77 12.14
C THR A 162 -11.39 21.37 11.17
N TYR A 163 -10.35 20.68 11.63
CA TYR A 163 -9.30 20.14 10.76
C TYR A 163 -9.83 19.06 9.80
N ILE A 164 -10.64 18.13 10.31
CA ILE A 164 -11.25 17.06 9.51
C ILE A 164 -12.20 17.65 8.47
N VAL A 165 -13.08 18.59 8.85
CA VAL A 165 -14.03 19.24 7.92
C VAL A 165 -13.29 20.02 6.83
N SER A 166 -12.20 20.72 7.19
CA SER A 166 -11.40 21.45 6.21
C SER A 166 -10.72 20.51 5.22
N THR A 167 -10.12 19.43 5.72
CA THR A 167 -9.46 18.39 4.89
C THR A 167 -10.45 17.71 3.95
N LEU A 168 -11.65 17.39 4.45
CA LEU A 168 -12.73 16.85 3.63
C LEU A 168 -13.17 17.86 2.55
N GLY A 169 -13.18 19.16 2.85
CA GLY A 169 -13.44 20.20 1.85
C GLY A 169 -12.43 20.23 0.70
N PHE A 170 -11.15 19.91 0.97
CA PHE A 170 -10.10 19.82 -0.05
C PHE A 170 -10.19 18.55 -0.91
N LEU A 171 -10.59 17.42 -0.32
CA LEU A 171 -10.80 16.15 -1.03
C LEU A 171 -12.09 16.14 -1.86
N PHE A 172 -13.05 16.99 -1.48
CA PHE A 172 -14.32 17.19 -2.18
C PHE A 172 -14.45 18.64 -2.67
N PRO A 173 -13.63 19.08 -3.65
CA PRO A 173 -13.78 20.41 -4.23
C PRO A 173 -15.21 20.55 -4.75
N LYS A 174 -15.92 21.56 -4.20
CA LYS A 174 -17.37 21.82 -4.31
C LYS A 174 -17.97 21.83 -5.72
N GLU A 175 -17.17 21.67 -6.78
CA GLU A 175 -17.61 21.81 -8.17
C GLU A 175 -17.47 20.53 -9.02
N ARG A 176 -16.70 19.51 -8.62
CA ARG A 176 -16.53 18.28 -9.42
C ARG A 176 -17.28 17.05 -8.90
N THR A 177 -17.62 17.02 -7.62
CA THR A 177 -18.25 15.83 -7.01
C THR A 177 -19.78 15.91 -7.03
N GLN A 178 -20.38 17.09 -6.99
CA GLN A 178 -21.85 17.23 -6.98
C GLN A 178 -22.51 16.73 -8.27
N VAL A 179 -21.96 17.01 -9.45
CA VAL A 179 -22.57 16.61 -10.74
C VAL A 179 -22.35 15.11 -11.03
N LYS A 180 -21.18 14.55 -10.71
CA LYS A 180 -20.92 13.11 -10.93
C LYS A 180 -21.61 12.21 -9.91
N PHE A 181 -21.67 12.61 -8.64
CA PHE A 181 -22.29 11.77 -7.60
C PHE A 181 -23.82 11.75 -7.73
N THR A 182 -24.43 12.90 -8.06
CA THR A 182 -25.88 12.99 -8.21
C THR A 182 -26.38 12.37 -9.52
N ILE A 183 -25.61 12.44 -10.62
CA ILE A 183 -25.88 11.65 -11.85
C ILE A 183 -25.75 10.14 -11.59
N THR A 184 -24.77 9.71 -10.78
CA THR A 184 -24.58 8.28 -10.45
C THR A 184 -25.73 7.76 -9.59
N LEU A 185 -26.17 8.52 -8.58
CA LEU A 185 -27.31 8.16 -7.74
C LEU A 185 -28.63 8.16 -8.52
N HIS A 186 -28.85 9.13 -9.40
CA HIS A 186 -30.05 9.17 -10.24
C HIS A 186 -30.09 7.97 -11.20
N LYS A 187 -28.96 7.58 -11.81
CA LYS A 187 -28.86 6.37 -12.66
C LYS A 187 -29.13 5.08 -11.89
N LEU A 188 -28.62 4.95 -10.66
CA LEU A 188 -28.90 3.80 -9.80
C LEU A 188 -30.39 3.72 -9.45
N TYR A 189 -31.00 4.84 -9.05
CA TYR A 189 -32.42 4.91 -8.72
C TYR A 189 -33.34 4.59 -9.91
N THR A 190 -33.06 5.14 -11.09
CA THR A 190 -33.83 4.81 -12.32
C THR A 190 -33.66 3.37 -12.76
N SER A 191 -32.46 2.79 -12.63
CA SER A 191 -32.23 1.37 -12.94
C SER A 191 -32.98 0.42 -12.00
N TYR A 192 -33.12 0.80 -10.72
CA TYR A 192 -33.87 0.03 -9.74
C TYR A 192 -35.39 0.11 -9.99
N SER A 193 -35.89 1.29 -10.38
CA SER A 193 -37.33 1.51 -10.62
C SER A 193 -37.84 0.99 -11.96
N THR A 194 -36.96 0.68 -12.93
CA THR A 194 -37.34 0.14 -14.25
C THR A 194 -37.09 -1.37 -14.38
N GLY A 195 -36.45 -1.99 -13.38
CA GLY A 195 -36.14 -3.43 -13.34
C GLY A 195 -36.92 -4.21 -12.27
N LEU A 196 -37.85 -3.58 -11.56
CA LEU A 196 -38.84 -4.18 -10.66
C LEU A 196 -40.23 -3.93 -11.22
#